data_AF-A0A4P8QGM3-F1
#
_entry.id   AF-A0A4P8QGM3-F1
#
_cell.length_a   1.000
_cell.length_b   1.000
_cell.length_c   1.000
_cell.angle_alpha   90.00
_cell.angle_beta   90.00
_cell.angle_gamma   90.00
#
_symmetry.space_group_name_H-M   'P 1'
#
loop_
_entity.id
_entity.type
_entity.pdbx_description
1 polymer ?
#
loop_
_entity_poly.entity_id
_entity_poly.type
_entity_poly.pdbx_seq_one_letter_code
_entity_poly.pdbx_strand_id
1 'polypeptide(L)'
;MIGEPVHEIWMKLNDLIKDEDWDALGDDPDERFVRLLDIAKLNIEPRIANAREEYGVNSSSVLYLRYEIQTALLGAAKAEEVTEFEDDEIKGWSDFQETDADAFDAKLNLFHARTKAALRKRQAETRILVTAKAAKKLKSDFQRVREQIENSTLKPSKKKDMLRKLQEIEDELNGRGSINVMRTAWLMAQVLTIPGGVTATYDALDGPAHSVLKDMAEATAEATDWMSRIQLTPMTTKSAPLAITDRSQTSED
;
A
#
# COMPACT_ATOMS: atom_id res chain seq x y z
N MET A 1 1.49 10.80 -49.73
CA MET A 1 2.74 10.78 -48.96
C MET A 1 2.57 9.73 -47.89
N ILE A 2 3.21 8.57 -48.08
CA ILE A 2 3.24 7.50 -47.09
C ILE A 2 4.36 7.90 -46.14
N GLY A 3 4.00 8.30 -44.92
CA GLY A 3 4.95 8.69 -43.88
C GLY A 3 5.90 7.52 -43.58
N GLU A 4 7.16 7.85 -43.32
CA GLU A 4 8.15 6.88 -42.88
C GLU A 4 7.60 6.05 -41.71
N PRO A 5 7.84 4.73 -41.69
CA PRO A 5 7.43 3.90 -40.57
C PRO A 5 8.16 4.40 -39.32
N VAL A 6 7.39 4.73 -38.27
CA VAL A 6 7.88 4.96 -36.91
C VAL A 6 8.49 3.64 -36.44
N HIS A 7 9.72 3.37 -36.88
CA HIS A 7 10.48 2.22 -36.44
C HIS A 7 11.03 2.52 -35.04
N GLU A 8 10.66 1.64 -34.10
CA GLU A 8 11.24 1.49 -32.75
C GLU A 8 10.71 2.40 -31.63
N ILE A 9 9.39 2.50 -31.51
CA ILE A 9 8.79 2.53 -30.17
C ILE A 9 8.14 1.17 -29.99
N TRP A 10 8.92 0.16 -29.61
CA TRP A 10 8.37 -1.10 -29.12
C TRP A 10 8.61 -1.10 -27.62
N MET A 11 7.60 -0.69 -26.86
CA MET A 11 7.72 -0.72 -25.42
C MET A 11 7.53 -2.16 -24.91
N LYS A 12 8.60 -2.75 -24.38
CA LYS A 12 8.50 -4.03 -23.69
C LYS A 12 8.06 -3.79 -22.25
N LEU A 13 7.37 -4.76 -21.66
CA LEU A 13 7.01 -4.71 -20.24
C LEU A 13 8.24 -4.48 -19.34
N ASN A 14 9.40 -5.02 -19.72
CA ASN A 14 10.68 -4.84 -19.01
C ASN A 14 11.22 -3.40 -19.08
N ASP A 15 10.73 -2.57 -20.01
CA ASP A 15 11.05 -1.14 -20.06
C ASP A 15 10.24 -0.33 -19.04
N LEU A 16 9.18 -0.94 -18.49
CA LEU A 16 8.30 -0.35 -17.49
C LEU A 16 8.57 -0.85 -16.08
N ILE A 17 8.91 -2.14 -15.93
CA ILE A 17 9.09 -2.82 -14.64
C ILE A 17 10.38 -3.67 -14.74
N LYS A 18 11.33 -3.48 -13.83
CA LYS A 18 12.56 -4.29 -13.82
C LYS A 18 12.33 -5.62 -13.13
N ASP A 19 13.10 -6.65 -13.49
CA ASP A 19 13.01 -7.99 -12.88
C ASP A 19 13.16 -7.95 -11.34
N GLU A 20 14.04 -7.08 -10.82
CA GLU A 20 14.26 -6.88 -9.38
C GLU A 20 13.04 -6.32 -8.64
N ASP A 21 12.15 -5.63 -9.34
CA ASP A 21 10.94 -5.06 -8.74
C ASP A 21 9.88 -6.14 -8.47
N TRP A 22 9.93 -7.28 -9.16
CA TRP A 22 9.00 -8.41 -9.01
C TRP A 22 9.26 -9.21 -7.73
N ASP A 23 10.52 -9.38 -7.35
CA ASP A 23 10.91 -10.13 -6.15
C ASP A 23 10.48 -9.44 -4.84
N ALA A 24 10.09 -8.17 -4.90
CA ALA A 24 9.65 -7.37 -3.76
C ALA A 24 8.12 -7.26 -3.61
N LEU A 25 7.36 -7.93 -4.48
CA LEU A 25 5.90 -7.89 -4.50
C LEU A 25 5.30 -8.86 -3.47
N GLY A 26 4.11 -8.53 -2.93
CA GLY A 26 3.41 -9.34 -1.92
C GLY A 26 2.68 -10.55 -2.52
N ASP A 27 1.96 -11.32 -1.70
CA ASP A 27 1.26 -12.53 -2.18
C ASP A 27 -0.12 -12.26 -2.81
N ASP A 28 -0.71 -11.09 -2.57
CA ASP A 28 -2.04 -10.70 -3.07
C ASP A 28 -1.96 -10.15 -4.51
N PRO A 29 -2.62 -10.78 -5.50
CA PRO A 29 -2.64 -10.36 -6.92
C PRO A 29 -2.92 -8.87 -7.15
N ASP A 30 -3.96 -8.34 -6.49
CA ASP A 30 -4.39 -6.96 -6.66
C ASP A 30 -3.34 -6.00 -6.08
N GLU A 31 -2.77 -6.33 -4.93
CA GLU A 31 -1.69 -5.54 -4.32
C GLU A 31 -0.43 -5.56 -5.19
N ARG A 32 -0.04 -6.72 -5.74
CA ARG A 32 1.10 -6.81 -6.66
C ARG A 32 0.88 -5.92 -7.86
N PHE A 33 -0.27 -6.04 -8.52
CA PHE A 33 -0.57 -5.23 -9.69
C PHE A 33 -0.61 -3.73 -9.38
N VAL A 34 -1.16 -3.31 -8.22
CA VAL A 34 -1.10 -1.89 -7.81
C VAL A 34 0.32 -1.37 -7.62
N ARG A 35 1.22 -2.18 -7.04
CA ARG A 35 2.63 -1.80 -6.89
C ARG A 35 3.33 -1.71 -8.24
N LEU A 36 3.06 -2.65 -9.15
CA LEU A 36 3.54 -2.60 -10.53
C LEU A 36 3.05 -1.35 -11.24
N LEU A 37 1.79 -0.97 -11.06
CA LEU A 37 1.22 0.25 -11.62
C LEU A 37 1.89 1.51 -11.08
N ASP A 38 2.22 1.56 -9.78
CA ASP A 38 2.95 2.68 -9.21
C ASP A 38 4.34 2.84 -9.86
N ILE A 39 5.05 1.74 -10.09
CA ILE A 39 6.36 1.74 -10.76
C ILE A 39 6.20 2.14 -12.24
N ALA A 40 5.25 1.52 -12.95
CA ALA A 40 5.01 1.78 -14.35
C ALA A 40 4.62 3.24 -14.59
N LYS A 41 3.77 3.84 -13.74
CA LYS A 41 3.36 5.25 -13.87
C LYS A 41 4.55 6.22 -13.83
N LEU A 42 5.54 5.98 -12.96
CA LEU A 42 6.76 6.78 -12.89
C LEU A 42 7.56 6.77 -14.20
N ASN A 43 7.49 5.67 -14.94
CA ASN A 43 8.20 5.49 -16.21
C ASN A 43 7.36 5.94 -17.42
N ILE A 44 6.02 5.85 -17.32
CA ILE A 44 5.07 6.18 -18.39
C ILE A 44 4.84 7.68 -18.52
N GLU A 45 4.63 8.39 -17.41
CA GLU A 45 4.26 9.82 -17.43
C GLU A 45 5.28 10.68 -18.20
N PRO A 46 6.61 10.57 -17.98
CA PRO A 46 7.58 11.33 -18.74
C PRO A 46 7.57 10.98 -20.23
N ARG A 47 7.33 9.72 -20.59
CA ARG A 47 7.29 9.28 -21.99
C ARG A 47 6.10 9.85 -22.75
N ILE A 48 4.91 9.83 -22.14
CA ILE A 48 3.72 10.45 -22.73
C ILE A 48 3.93 11.97 -22.86
N ALA A 49 4.50 12.61 -21.83
CA ALA A 49 4.77 14.06 -21.87
C ALA A 49 5.73 14.41 -23.02
N ASN A 50 6.85 13.69 -23.15
CA ASN A 50 7.81 13.90 -24.23
C ASN A 50 7.20 13.65 -25.60
N ALA A 51 6.42 12.57 -25.78
CA ALA A 51 5.76 12.27 -27.04
C ALA A 51 4.74 13.36 -27.44
N ARG A 52 4.03 13.95 -26.47
CA ARG A 52 3.12 15.07 -26.71
C ARG A 52 3.85 16.35 -27.10
N GLU A 53 5.02 16.60 -26.52
CA GLU A 53 5.86 17.75 -26.87
C GLU A 53 6.46 17.61 -28.28
N GLU A 54 6.95 16.41 -28.63
CA GLU A 54 7.63 16.15 -29.89
C GLU A 54 6.64 16.04 -31.08
N TYR A 55 5.55 15.29 -30.90
CA TYR A 55 4.64 14.96 -32.00
C TYR A 55 3.32 15.74 -31.97
N GLY A 56 3.01 16.42 -30.86
CA GLY A 56 1.74 17.10 -30.62
C GLY A 56 0.70 16.22 -29.92
N VAL A 57 -0.20 16.86 -29.16
CA VAL A 57 -1.14 16.20 -28.24
C VAL A 57 -2.04 15.16 -28.93
N ASN A 58 -2.50 15.46 -30.14
CA ASN A 58 -3.46 14.62 -30.89
C ASN A 58 -2.77 13.81 -32.00
N SER A 59 -1.46 13.58 -31.87
CA SER A 59 -0.72 12.80 -32.86
C SER A 59 -1.04 11.31 -32.77
N SER A 60 -1.11 10.65 -33.92
CA SER A 60 -1.20 9.19 -34.00
C SER A 60 -0.07 8.49 -33.26
N SER A 61 1.11 9.11 -33.13
CA SER A 61 2.23 8.57 -32.35
C SER A 61 1.93 8.54 -30.84
N VAL A 62 1.23 9.55 -30.32
CA VAL A 62 0.79 9.56 -28.91
C VAL A 62 -0.27 8.50 -28.67
N LEU A 63 -1.22 8.34 -29.61
CA LEU A 63 -2.23 7.28 -29.53
C LEU A 63 -1.60 5.89 -29.59
N TYR A 64 -0.60 5.69 -30.45
CA TYR A 64 0.15 4.44 -30.55
C TYR A 64 0.89 4.11 -29.25
N LEU A 65 1.55 5.09 -28.64
CA LEU A 65 2.19 4.91 -27.34
C LEU A 65 1.17 4.50 -26.25
N ARG A 66 -0.02 5.12 -26.21
CA ARG A 66 -1.09 4.76 -25.27
C ARG A 66 -1.58 3.32 -25.51
N TYR A 67 -1.71 2.91 -26.77
CA TYR A 67 -2.04 1.54 -27.14
C TYR A 67 -1.02 0.52 -26.60
N GLU A 68 0.27 0.79 -26.76
CA GLU A 68 1.33 -0.09 -26.26
C GLU A 68 1.33 -0.19 -24.73
N ILE A 69 1.15 0.95 -24.05
CA ILE A 69 1.03 1.00 -22.59
C ILE A 69 -0.15 0.15 -22.11
N GLN A 70 -1.33 0.34 -22.71
CA GLN A 70 -2.52 -0.44 -22.36
C GLN A 70 -2.30 -1.93 -22.58
N THR A 71 -1.72 -2.31 -23.72
CA THR A 71 -1.43 -3.71 -24.05
C THR A 71 -0.48 -4.33 -23.03
N ALA A 72 0.59 -3.61 -22.65
CA ALA A 72 1.55 -4.08 -21.66
C ALA A 72 0.93 -4.22 -20.27
N LEU A 73 0.16 -3.22 -19.82
CA LEU A 73 -0.48 -3.24 -18.51
C LEU A 73 -1.58 -4.30 -18.41
N LEU A 74 -2.36 -4.51 -19.47
CA LEU A 74 -3.38 -5.56 -19.52
C LEU A 74 -2.73 -6.95 -19.55
N GLY A 75 -1.63 -7.12 -20.28
CA GLY A 75 -0.82 -8.34 -20.24
C GLY A 75 -0.29 -8.64 -18.84
N ALA A 76 0.23 -7.62 -18.14
CA ALA A 76 0.68 -7.75 -16.76
C ALA A 76 -0.47 -8.08 -15.79
N ALA A 77 -1.64 -7.44 -15.92
CA ALA A 77 -2.81 -7.73 -15.11
C ALA A 77 -3.27 -9.18 -15.24
N LYS A 78 -3.28 -9.72 -16.47
CA LYS A 78 -3.63 -11.11 -16.73
C LYS A 78 -2.59 -12.10 -16.21
N ALA A 79 -1.30 -11.77 -16.35
CA ALA A 79 -0.21 -12.59 -15.78
C ALA A 79 -0.28 -12.66 -14.26
N GLU A 80 -0.78 -11.60 -13.63
CA GLU A 80 -1.00 -11.52 -12.18
C GLU A 80 -2.35 -12.06 -11.73
N GLU A 81 -3.19 -12.56 -12.64
CA GLU A 81 -4.52 -13.11 -12.33
C GLU A 81 -5.48 -12.09 -11.69
N VAL A 82 -5.38 -10.81 -12.09
CA VAL A 82 -6.27 -9.74 -11.61
C VAL A 82 -7.66 -9.88 -12.24
N THR A 83 -8.63 -10.33 -11.45
CA THR A 83 -10.00 -10.65 -11.91
C THR A 83 -10.71 -9.49 -12.62
N GLU A 84 -10.47 -8.24 -12.20
CA GLU A 84 -11.11 -7.06 -12.80
C GLU A 84 -10.78 -6.88 -14.30
N PHE A 85 -9.67 -7.47 -14.78
CA PHE A 85 -9.19 -7.36 -16.16
C PHE A 85 -9.16 -8.70 -16.91
N GLU A 86 -9.72 -9.76 -16.33
CA GLU A 86 -9.68 -11.12 -16.90
C GLU A 86 -10.36 -11.18 -18.27
N ASP A 87 -11.56 -10.61 -18.35
CA ASP A 87 -12.41 -10.57 -19.55
C ASP A 87 -12.04 -9.45 -20.54
N ASP A 88 -11.12 -8.56 -20.18
CA ASP A 88 -10.76 -7.44 -21.06
C ASP A 88 -9.93 -7.94 -22.25
N GLU A 89 -10.36 -7.63 -23.46
CA GLU A 89 -9.64 -7.99 -24.69
C GLU A 89 -8.72 -6.86 -25.15
N ILE A 90 -7.54 -7.23 -25.64
CA ILE A 90 -6.63 -6.30 -26.32
C ILE A 90 -7.18 -6.09 -27.74
N LYS A 91 -7.70 -4.90 -28.00
CA LYS A 91 -8.11 -4.51 -29.36
C LYS A 91 -6.89 -4.51 -30.30
N GLY A 92 -7.09 -4.83 -31.57
CA GLY A 92 -6.05 -4.61 -32.58
C GLY A 92 -5.79 -3.12 -32.78
N TRP A 93 -4.56 -2.75 -33.16
CA TRP A 93 -4.20 -1.35 -33.45
C TRP A 93 -5.16 -0.66 -34.44
N SER A 94 -5.66 -1.38 -35.44
CA SER A 94 -6.62 -0.86 -36.42
C SER A 94 -7.96 -0.41 -35.83
N ASP A 95 -8.36 -1.02 -34.72
CA ASP A 95 -9.65 -0.82 -34.08
C ASP A 95 -9.54 0.00 -32.77
N PHE A 96 -8.31 0.39 -32.42
CA PHE A 96 -8.01 1.13 -31.20
C PHE A 96 -8.31 2.62 -31.38
N GLN A 97 -9.12 3.18 -30.47
CA GLN A 97 -9.50 4.58 -30.49
C GLN A 97 -9.08 5.31 -29.23
N GLU A 98 -9.04 6.65 -29.28
CA GLU A 98 -8.73 7.48 -28.11
C GLU A 98 -9.71 7.23 -26.95
N THR A 99 -10.99 6.99 -27.26
CA THR A 99 -12.00 6.62 -26.26
C THR A 99 -11.70 5.31 -25.54
N ASP A 100 -11.01 4.37 -26.20
CA ASP A 100 -10.60 3.12 -25.57
C ASP A 100 -9.49 3.35 -24.55
N ALA A 101 -8.51 4.18 -24.94
CA ALA A 101 -7.43 4.58 -24.05
C ALA A 101 -7.96 5.34 -22.82
N ASP A 102 -8.89 6.27 -23.02
CA ASP A 102 -9.50 7.03 -21.93
C ASP A 102 -10.35 6.14 -21.00
N ALA A 103 -11.11 5.20 -21.56
CA ALA A 103 -11.90 4.24 -20.78
C ALA A 103 -11.00 3.32 -19.96
N PHE A 104 -9.90 2.83 -20.54
CA PHE A 104 -8.91 2.02 -19.85
C PHE A 104 -8.24 2.81 -18.72
N ASP A 105 -7.79 4.04 -18.97
CA ASP A 105 -7.19 4.90 -17.95
C ASP A 105 -8.15 5.16 -16.78
N ALA A 106 -9.44 5.40 -17.06
CA ALA A 106 -10.45 5.56 -16.03
C ALA A 106 -10.65 4.29 -15.19
N LYS A 107 -10.77 3.12 -15.85
CA LYS A 107 -10.89 1.81 -15.17
C LYS A 107 -9.66 1.53 -14.31
N LEU A 108 -8.47 1.74 -14.85
CA LEU A 108 -7.19 1.53 -14.17
C LEU A 108 -7.05 2.41 -12.93
N ASN A 109 -7.40 3.70 -13.05
CA ASN A 109 -7.36 4.63 -11.93
C ASN A 109 -8.38 4.29 -10.84
N LEU A 110 -9.58 3.85 -11.22
CA LEU A 110 -10.59 3.41 -10.26
C LEU A 110 -10.14 2.15 -9.51
N PHE A 111 -9.62 1.14 -10.23
CA PHE A 111 -9.05 -0.07 -9.63
C PHE A 111 -7.95 0.29 -8.63
N HIS A 112 -6.97 1.08 -9.08
CA HIS A 112 -5.85 1.53 -8.26
C HIS A 112 -6.29 2.25 -6.98
N ALA A 113 -7.24 3.19 -7.10
CA ALA A 113 -7.78 3.92 -5.96
C ALA A 113 -8.52 3.01 -4.98
N ARG A 114 -9.36 2.08 -5.48
CA ARG A 114 -10.13 1.13 -4.65
C ARG A 114 -9.19 0.19 -3.89
N THR A 115 -8.23 -0.40 -4.58
CA THR A 115 -7.28 -1.31 -3.96
C THR A 115 -6.38 -0.59 -2.95
N LYS A 116 -5.87 0.61 -3.27
CA LYS A 116 -5.14 1.43 -2.27
C LYS A 116 -6.00 1.81 -1.07
N ALA A 117 -7.28 2.13 -1.27
CA ALA A 117 -8.19 2.42 -0.17
C ALA A 117 -8.44 1.18 0.70
N ALA A 118 -8.65 0.01 0.08
CA ALA A 118 -8.80 -1.26 0.78
C ALA A 118 -7.53 -1.63 1.58
N LEU A 119 -6.34 -1.46 0.98
CA LEU A 119 -5.05 -1.67 1.65
C LEU A 119 -4.88 -0.71 2.84
N ARG A 120 -5.19 0.58 2.66
CA ARG A 120 -5.16 1.56 3.75
C ARG A 120 -6.15 1.20 4.86
N LYS A 121 -7.35 0.72 4.52
CA LYS A 121 -8.35 0.28 5.48
C LYS A 121 -7.84 -0.93 6.28
N ARG A 122 -7.34 -1.98 5.62
CA ARG A 122 -6.71 -3.15 6.26
C ARG A 122 -5.56 -2.71 7.18
N GLN A 123 -4.70 -1.81 6.70
CA GLN A 123 -3.61 -1.26 7.50
C GLN A 123 -4.10 -0.47 8.72
N ALA A 124 -5.19 0.29 8.59
CA ALA A 124 -5.80 1.02 9.70
C ALA A 124 -6.45 0.07 10.72
N GLU A 125 -7.12 -0.99 10.27
CA GLU A 125 -7.71 -2.03 11.13
C GLU A 125 -6.64 -2.79 11.94
N THR A 126 -5.44 -2.97 11.37
CA THR A 126 -4.30 -3.57 12.08
C THR A 126 -3.50 -2.59 12.94
N ARG A 127 -3.88 -1.32 13.01
CA ARG A 127 -3.18 -0.33 13.84
C ARG A 127 -3.81 -0.24 15.22
N ILE A 128 -2.97 -0.32 16.25
CA ILE A 128 -3.38 -0.14 17.63
C ILE A 128 -2.72 1.10 18.21
N LEU A 129 -3.46 1.84 19.03
CA LEU A 129 -2.89 2.87 19.90
C LEU A 129 -2.15 2.18 21.05
N VAL A 130 -0.96 2.67 21.37
CA VAL A 130 -0.08 2.08 22.37
C VAL A 130 0.00 3.02 23.56
N THR A 131 -0.25 2.50 24.76
CA THR A 131 -0.11 3.28 26.00
C THR A 131 1.35 3.72 26.19
N ALA A 132 1.60 4.85 26.85
CA ALA A 132 2.97 5.35 27.07
C ALA A 132 3.87 4.31 27.79
N LYS A 133 3.27 3.49 28.68
CA LYS A 133 3.95 2.40 29.38
C LYS A 133 4.37 1.29 28.40
N ALA A 134 3.43 0.78 27.58
CA ALA A 134 3.73 -0.22 26.58
C ALA A 134 4.72 0.29 25.52
N ALA A 135 4.61 1.56 25.12
CA ALA A 135 5.53 2.19 24.18
C ALA A 135 6.97 2.21 24.70
N LYS A 136 7.18 2.49 26.00
CA LYS A 136 8.52 2.44 26.60
C LYS A 136 9.11 1.03 26.58
N LYS A 137 8.28 0.01 26.85
CA LYS A 137 8.69 -1.40 26.84
C LYS A 137 9.06 -1.85 25.43
N LEU A 138 8.19 -1.59 24.46
CA LEU A 138 8.43 -1.86 23.03
C LEU A 138 9.70 -1.20 22.51
N LYS A 139 10.00 0.05 22.87
CA LYS A 139 11.25 0.71 22.47
C LYS A 139 12.48 -0.03 23.00
N SER A 140 12.44 -0.51 24.25
CA SER A 140 13.53 -1.31 24.82
C SER A 140 13.72 -2.62 24.06
N ASP A 141 12.63 -3.26 23.65
CA ASP A 141 12.70 -4.53 22.93
C ASP A 141 13.09 -4.36 21.46
N PHE A 142 12.67 -3.29 20.80
CA PHE A 142 13.15 -2.95 19.45
C PHE A 142 14.65 -2.72 19.41
N GLN A 143 15.22 -2.06 20.42
CA GLN A 143 16.68 -1.90 20.52
C GLN A 143 17.40 -3.26 20.62
N ARG A 144 16.86 -4.21 21.37
CA ARG A 144 17.42 -5.58 21.45
C ARG A 144 17.28 -6.33 20.13
N VAL A 145 16.15 -6.17 19.43
CA VAL A 145 15.95 -6.74 18.09
C VAL A 145 16.95 -6.15 17.08
N ARG A 146 17.20 -4.84 17.14
CA ARG A 146 18.23 -4.18 16.31
C ARG A 146 19.60 -4.82 16.53
N GLU A 147 20.02 -4.96 17.78
CA GLU A 147 21.30 -5.61 18.14
C GLU A 147 21.37 -7.05 17.63
N GLN A 148 20.28 -7.82 17.69
CA GLN A 148 20.23 -9.16 17.09
C GLN A 148 20.41 -9.14 15.57
N ILE A 149 19.73 -8.22 14.86
CA ILE A 149 19.84 -8.11 13.40
C ILE A 149 21.28 -7.72 13.01
N GLU A 150 21.87 -6.75 13.71
CA GLU A 150 23.24 -6.26 13.46
C GLU A 150 24.28 -7.37 13.67
N ASN A 151 24.15 -8.15 14.74
CA ASN A 151 25.08 -9.22 15.09
C ASN A 151 24.83 -10.55 14.35
N SER A 152 23.76 -10.64 13.55
CA SER A 152 23.42 -11.86 12.80
C SER A 152 24.42 -12.20 11.69
N THR A 153 24.35 -13.43 11.15
CA THR A 153 25.13 -13.87 9.98
C THR A 153 24.46 -13.54 8.64
N LEU A 154 23.40 -12.73 8.65
CA LEU A 154 22.65 -12.37 7.43
C LEU A 154 23.50 -11.58 6.42
N LYS A 155 23.16 -11.70 5.14
CA LYS A 155 23.74 -10.87 4.06
C LYS A 155 23.53 -9.37 4.36
N PRO A 156 24.49 -8.50 4.00
CA PRO A 156 24.39 -7.06 4.28
C PRO A 156 23.11 -6.39 3.74
N SER A 157 22.65 -6.79 2.55
CA SER A 157 21.41 -6.29 1.96
C SER A 157 20.18 -6.63 2.81
N LYS A 158 20.08 -7.87 3.29
CA LYS A 158 18.97 -8.32 4.15
C LYS A 158 19.02 -7.66 5.53
N LYS A 159 20.21 -7.48 6.12
CA LYS A 159 20.35 -6.69 7.36
C LYS A 159 19.84 -5.27 7.19
N LYS A 160 20.30 -4.58 6.13
CA LYS A 160 19.88 -3.21 5.82
C LYS A 160 18.37 -3.11 5.65
N ASP A 161 17.75 -4.04 4.93
CA ASP A 161 16.30 -4.08 4.75
C ASP A 161 15.53 -4.28 6.07
N MET A 162 15.95 -5.25 6.90
CA MET A 162 15.31 -5.50 8.20
C MET A 162 15.47 -4.33 9.17
N LEU A 163 16.64 -3.70 9.22
CA LEU A 163 16.89 -2.51 10.05
C LEU A 163 16.06 -1.31 9.59
N ARG A 164 15.93 -1.11 8.27
CA ARG A 164 15.04 -0.10 7.71
C ARG A 164 13.58 -0.36 8.15
N LYS A 165 13.10 -1.60 8.00
CA LYS A 165 11.73 -1.98 8.42
C LYS A 165 11.50 -1.78 9.91
N LEU A 166 12.49 -2.08 10.76
CA LEU A 166 12.44 -1.85 12.20
C LEU A 166 12.37 -0.34 12.52
N GLN A 167 13.21 0.47 11.86
CA GLN A 167 13.23 1.92 12.02
C GLN A 167 11.86 2.53 11.68
N GLU A 168 11.25 2.10 10.57
CA GLU A 168 9.93 2.58 10.18
C GLU A 168 8.85 2.26 11.23
N ILE A 169 8.94 1.11 11.91
CA ILE A 169 8.03 0.75 13.02
C ILE A 169 8.30 1.63 14.25
N GLU A 170 9.56 1.87 14.59
CA GLU A 170 9.93 2.77 15.69
C GLU A 170 9.44 4.21 15.43
N ASP A 171 9.56 4.71 14.21
CA ASP A 171 9.08 6.03 13.81
C ASP A 171 7.55 6.12 13.88
N GLU A 172 6.83 5.05 13.49
CA GLU A 172 5.38 4.95 13.68
C GLU A 172 4.99 5.04 15.17
N LEU A 173 5.69 4.29 16.03
CA LEU A 173 5.47 4.32 17.49
C LEU A 173 5.78 5.69 18.08
N ASN A 174 6.88 6.33 17.66
CA ASN A 174 7.32 7.63 18.17
C ASN A 174 6.46 8.80 17.70
N GLY A 175 6.06 8.80 16.43
CA GLY A 175 5.32 9.91 15.83
C GLY A 175 3.83 9.88 16.13
N ARG A 176 3.20 8.70 16.09
CA ARG A 176 1.73 8.56 16.19
C ARG A 176 1.26 7.89 17.48
N GLY A 177 2.18 7.36 18.30
CA GLY A 177 1.81 6.55 19.46
C GLY A 177 1.04 5.29 19.08
N SER A 178 1.22 4.80 17.84
CA SER A 178 0.49 3.66 17.29
C SER A 178 1.42 2.75 16.52
N ILE A 179 1.11 1.46 16.48
CA ILE A 179 1.88 0.48 15.68
C ILE A 179 0.94 -0.34 14.80
N ASN A 180 1.43 -0.73 13.63
CA ASN A 180 0.75 -1.72 12.80
C ASN A 180 1.13 -3.12 13.28
N VAL A 181 0.15 -3.84 13.85
CA VAL A 181 0.36 -5.14 14.50
C VAL A 181 0.86 -6.19 13.52
N MET A 182 0.25 -6.27 12.34
CA MET A 182 0.62 -7.27 11.34
C MET A 182 2.03 -7.06 10.83
N ARG A 183 2.37 -5.81 10.52
CA ARG A 183 3.70 -5.42 10.03
C ARG A 183 4.78 -5.77 11.05
N THR A 184 4.58 -5.41 12.32
CA THR A 184 5.55 -5.71 13.36
C THR A 184 5.65 -7.21 13.60
N ALA A 185 4.53 -7.94 13.61
CA ALA A 185 4.53 -9.39 13.78
C ALA A 185 5.30 -10.12 12.65
N TRP A 186 5.12 -9.69 11.40
CA TRP A 186 5.83 -10.28 10.26
C TRP A 186 7.35 -10.02 10.32
N LEU A 187 7.76 -8.82 10.76
CA LEU A 187 9.18 -8.54 11.00
C LEU A 187 9.74 -9.42 12.14
N MET A 188 9.01 -9.54 13.25
CA MET A 188 9.43 -10.39 14.37
C MET A 188 9.55 -11.86 13.95
N ALA A 189 8.62 -12.37 13.13
CA ALA A 189 8.70 -13.72 12.58
C ALA A 189 9.98 -13.91 11.75
N GLN A 190 10.37 -12.95 10.92
CA GLN A 190 11.64 -13.02 10.20
C GLN A 190 12.86 -13.01 11.12
N VAL A 191 12.84 -12.21 12.17
CA VAL A 191 13.92 -12.19 13.18
C VAL A 191 14.06 -13.55 13.85
N LEU A 192 12.93 -14.20 14.18
CA LEU A 192 12.93 -15.55 14.78
C LEU A 192 13.52 -16.63 13.86
N THR A 193 13.49 -16.43 12.53
CA THR A 193 14.09 -17.37 11.57
C THR A 193 15.60 -17.20 11.38
N ILE A 194 16.24 -16.19 11.98
CA ILE A 194 17.69 -15.96 11.86
C ILE A 194 18.45 -17.14 12.51
N PRO A 195 19.25 -17.93 11.77
CA PRO A 195 20.08 -18.97 12.35
C PRO A 195 21.09 -18.35 13.33
N GLY A 196 21.15 -18.86 14.56
CA GLY A 196 21.94 -18.23 15.63
C GLY A 196 21.17 -17.18 16.46
N GLY A 197 19.98 -16.77 16.04
CA GLY A 197 19.07 -15.96 16.86
C GLY A 197 18.45 -16.74 18.03
N VAL A 198 18.53 -18.07 17.97
CA VAL A 198 18.01 -19.03 18.96
C VAL A 198 19.13 -19.80 19.68
N THR A 199 20.41 -19.50 19.41
CA THR A 199 21.49 -20.31 19.98
C THR A 199 21.78 -19.96 21.44
N ALA A 200 21.34 -20.87 22.32
CA ALA A 200 21.99 -21.33 23.56
C ALA A 200 21.33 -21.07 24.92
N THR A 201 20.03 -20.78 25.01
CA THR A 201 19.27 -21.09 26.24
C THR A 201 17.88 -21.59 25.92
N TYR A 202 17.39 -22.49 26.78
CA TYR A 202 16.01 -23.00 26.82
C TYR A 202 14.95 -21.88 27.05
N ASP A 203 15.35 -20.60 27.00
CA ASP A 203 14.53 -19.39 27.12
C ASP A 203 14.11 -18.86 25.73
N ALA A 204 13.78 -19.74 24.78
CA ALA A 204 13.27 -19.35 23.46
C ALA A 204 11.97 -18.51 23.52
N LEU A 205 11.31 -18.49 24.69
CA LEU A 205 10.14 -17.68 25.01
C LEU A 205 10.46 -16.29 25.58
N ASP A 206 11.74 -15.95 25.83
CA ASP A 206 12.18 -14.62 26.32
C ASP A 206 13.06 -13.86 25.31
N GLY A 207 13.15 -14.36 24.06
CA GLY A 207 13.87 -13.66 23.00
C GLY A 207 13.26 -12.28 22.70
N PRO A 208 14.07 -11.26 22.29
CA PRO A 208 13.58 -9.91 22.02
C PRO A 208 12.37 -9.85 21.09
N ALA A 209 12.36 -10.64 20.02
CA ALA A 209 11.23 -10.74 19.10
C ALA A 209 9.97 -11.32 19.76
N HIS A 210 10.11 -12.27 20.69
CA HIS A 210 8.99 -12.81 21.45
C HIS A 210 8.45 -11.79 22.45
N SER A 211 9.33 -11.04 23.13
CA SER A 211 8.95 -9.95 24.02
C SER A 211 8.16 -8.87 23.28
N VAL A 212 8.61 -8.47 22.08
CA VAL A 212 7.84 -7.55 21.21
C VAL A 212 6.45 -8.11 20.92
N LEU A 213 6.35 -9.37 20.47
CA LEU A 213 5.04 -9.98 20.15
C LEU A 213 4.11 -10.03 21.37
N LYS A 214 4.64 -10.38 22.54
CA LYS A 214 3.91 -10.42 23.80
C LYS A 214 3.43 -9.02 24.21
N ASP A 215 4.32 -8.04 24.19
CA ASP A 215 4.02 -6.65 24.53
C ASP A 215 2.98 -6.04 23.61
N MET A 216 3.04 -6.39 22.32
CA MET A 216 2.03 -6.01 21.36
C MET A 216 0.68 -6.69 21.64
N ALA A 217 0.68 -7.97 22.00
CA ALA A 217 -0.55 -8.67 22.36
C ALA A 217 -1.18 -8.06 23.62
N GLU A 218 -0.37 -7.74 24.64
CA GLU A 218 -0.79 -7.02 25.85
C GLU A 218 -1.36 -5.63 25.49
N ALA A 219 -0.65 -4.85 24.66
CA ALA A 219 -1.10 -3.53 24.22
C ALA A 219 -2.39 -3.60 23.37
N THR A 220 -2.55 -4.65 22.56
CA THR A 220 -3.77 -4.89 21.78
C THR A 220 -4.94 -5.16 22.70
N ALA A 221 -4.75 -6.06 23.69
CA ALA A 221 -5.77 -6.39 24.67
C ALA A 221 -6.19 -5.16 25.50
N GLU A 222 -5.22 -4.33 25.93
CA GLU A 222 -5.48 -3.05 26.61
C GLU A 222 -6.27 -2.08 25.71
N ALA A 223 -5.91 -1.96 24.44
CA ALA A 223 -6.59 -1.08 23.49
C ALA A 223 -8.03 -1.55 23.21
N THR A 224 -8.26 -2.87 23.08
CA THR A 224 -9.59 -3.45 22.91
C THR A 224 -10.46 -3.26 24.15
N ASP A 225 -9.91 -3.51 25.35
CA ASP A 225 -10.61 -3.26 26.62
C ASP A 225 -10.98 -1.77 26.76
N TRP A 226 -10.04 -0.86 26.49
CA TRP A 226 -10.29 0.58 26.50
C TRP A 226 -11.40 1.00 25.52
N MET A 227 -11.37 0.49 24.28
CA MET A 227 -12.42 0.74 23.29
C MET A 227 -13.80 0.21 23.75
N SER A 228 -13.82 -0.98 24.37
CA SER A 228 -15.06 -1.57 24.90
C SER A 228 -15.66 -0.75 26.05
N ARG A 229 -14.82 -0.14 26.88
CA ARG A 229 -15.25 0.73 28.01
C ARG A 229 -15.82 2.07 27.53
N ILE A 230 -15.35 2.60 26.40
CA ILE A 230 -15.85 3.86 25.83
C ILE A 230 -17.21 3.68 25.13
N GLN A 231 -17.46 2.51 24.54
CA GLN A 231 -18.76 2.22 23.90
C GLN A 231 -19.92 2.01 24.89
N LEU A 232 -19.63 1.79 26.18
CA LEU A 232 -20.63 1.54 27.24
C LEU A 232 -21.18 2.79 27.94
N THR A 233 -20.90 4.00 27.46
CA THR A 233 -21.63 5.21 27.88
C THR A 233 -22.79 5.48 26.92
N PRO A 234 -24.02 4.99 27.17
CA PRO A 234 -25.18 5.49 26.46
C PRO A 234 -25.33 6.98 26.78
N MET A 235 -25.22 7.83 25.77
CA MET A 235 -25.62 9.22 25.88
C MET A 235 -27.13 9.24 26.16
N THR A 236 -27.53 9.37 27.43
CA THR A 236 -28.88 9.80 27.78
C THR A 236 -29.00 11.27 27.41
N THR A 237 -29.24 11.56 26.14
CA THR A 237 -29.69 12.89 25.69
C THR A 237 -31.10 13.11 26.23
N LYS A 238 -31.20 13.84 27.33
CA LYS A 238 -32.42 14.55 27.70
C LYS A 238 -32.68 15.60 26.62
N SER A 239 -33.43 15.24 25.59
CA SER A 239 -33.97 16.19 24.63
C SER A 239 -35.06 17.01 25.32
N ALA A 240 -34.76 18.27 25.62
CA ALA A 240 -35.79 19.24 25.96
C ALA A 240 -36.60 19.56 24.68
N PRO A 241 -37.94 19.64 24.73
CA PRO A 241 -38.75 19.97 23.57
C PRO A 241 -38.55 21.45 23.21
N LEU A 242 -38.11 21.70 21.97
CA LEU A 242 -38.06 23.03 21.37
C LEU A 242 -39.48 23.53 21.09
N ALA A 243 -39.89 24.60 21.77
CA ALA A 243 -41.09 25.35 21.43
C ALA A 243 -40.85 26.11 20.12
N ILE A 244 -41.60 25.76 19.07
CA ILE A 244 -41.64 26.49 17.82
C ILE A 244 -42.59 27.67 18.02
N THR A 245 -42.05 28.88 18.10
CA THR A 245 -42.86 30.11 18.06
C THR A 245 -43.07 30.48 16.60
N ASP A 246 -44.29 30.29 16.13
CA ASP A 246 -44.76 30.70 14.81
C ASP A 246 -44.73 32.24 14.70
N ARG A 247 -44.05 32.77 13.70
CA ARG A 247 -44.10 34.18 13.29
C ARG A 247 -44.29 34.23 11.79
N SER A 248 -45.54 34.06 11.38
CA SER A 248 -46.02 34.32 10.04
C SER A 248 -47.24 35.24 10.16
N GLN A 249 -47.11 36.50 9.73
CA GLN A 249 -48.17 37.40 9.20
C GLN A 249 -47.56 38.80 9.05
N THR A 250 -47.14 39.23 7.86
CA THR A 250 -47.86 39.67 6.64
C THR A 250 -47.75 41.20 6.52
N SER A 251 -47.02 41.62 5.50
CA SER A 251 -47.08 42.95 4.89
C SER A 251 -48.26 43.04 3.93
N GLU A 252 -48.99 44.17 3.98
CA GLU A 252 -49.91 44.80 3.02
C GLU A 252 -50.77 45.72 3.92
N ASP A 253 -50.74 47.06 3.88
CA ASP A 253 -50.63 48.02 2.76
C ASP A 253 -49.53 49.08 2.95
#